data_AF-A0A498MBU9-F1
#
_entry.id   AF-A0A498MBU9-F1
#
_cell.length_a   1.000
_cell.length_b   1.000
_cell.length_c   1.000
_cell.angle_alpha   90.00
_cell.angle_beta   90.00
_cell.angle_gamma   90.00
#
_symmetry.space_group_name_H-M   'P 1'
#
loop_
_entity.id
_entity.type
_entity.pdbx_description
1 polymer ?
#
loop_
_entity_poly.entity_id
_entity_poly.type
_entity_poly.pdbx_seq_one_letter_code
_entity_poly.pdbx_strand_id
1 'polypeptide(L)'
;MEGLGLSNPPTVEQSVAHHLHPSRRTTLSSASPSLPGKMERFTASMYQKMYKSSALAVRALNVTSLLTAYQAELLEELGMQLDASNPNPMVWEEICNITDLNLRTSRGAVQSCGRTMALSVAGERLLWLNLSSIGDREKLDFLNAPVDSCRLSTSVSSQR
;
A
#
# COMPACT_ATOMS: atom_id res chain seq x y z
N MET A 1 1.03 -10.86 13.09
CA MET A 1 0.58 -9.90 12.05
C MET A 1 0.41 -10.55 10.68
N GLU A 2 1.25 -11.53 10.29
CA GLU A 2 1.14 -12.24 9.01
C GLU A 2 -0.14 -13.08 8.86
N GLY A 3 -0.71 -13.58 9.97
CA GLY A 3 -1.99 -14.32 9.99
C GLY A 3 -3.26 -13.45 10.03
N LEU A 4 -3.15 -12.12 10.05
CA LEU A 4 -4.30 -11.20 10.13
C LEU A 4 -4.72 -10.62 8.78
N GLY A 5 -4.22 -11.18 7.67
CA GLY A 5 -4.44 -10.63 6.32
C GLY A 5 -3.68 -9.34 6.01
N LEU A 6 -2.88 -8.82 6.95
CA LEU A 6 -2.14 -7.55 6.79
C LEU A 6 -0.76 -7.74 6.12
N SER A 7 -0.57 -8.81 5.35
CA SER A 7 0.68 -9.14 4.67
C SER A 7 0.45 -9.37 3.17
N ASN A 8 -0.41 -10.32 2.83
CA ASN A 8 -0.79 -10.65 1.47
C ASN A 8 -2.29 -10.43 1.26
N PRO A 9 -2.70 -10.04 0.04
CA PRO A 9 -4.12 -9.97 -0.30
C PRO A 9 -4.75 -11.37 -0.15
N PRO A 10 -5.99 -11.44 0.34
CA PRO A 10 -6.70 -12.71 0.44
C PRO A 10 -6.86 -13.34 -0.94
N THR A 11 -6.68 -14.66 -1.02
CA THR A 11 -6.89 -15.42 -2.26
C THR A 11 -8.36 -15.73 -2.45
N VAL A 12 -8.83 -15.66 -3.70
CA VAL A 12 -10.19 -16.14 -4.03
C VAL A 12 -10.26 -17.64 -3.79
N GLU A 13 -11.28 -18.10 -3.06
CA GLU A 13 -11.49 -19.52 -2.83
C GLU A 13 -11.69 -20.29 -4.13
N GLN A 14 -11.15 -21.50 -4.18
CA GLN A 14 -11.17 -22.31 -5.38
C GLN A 14 -12.61 -22.64 -5.81
N SER A 15 -13.49 -22.98 -4.87
CA SER A 15 -14.93 -23.23 -5.10
C SER A 15 -15.61 -22.04 -5.81
N VAL A 16 -15.38 -20.83 -5.32
CA VAL A 16 -15.92 -19.57 -5.88
C VAL A 16 -15.37 -19.35 -7.29
N ALA A 17 -14.06 -19.50 -7.48
CA ALA A 17 -13.45 -19.32 -8.80
C ALA A 17 -13.98 -20.31 -9.85
N HIS A 18 -14.23 -21.57 -9.47
CA HIS A 18 -14.81 -22.58 -10.35
C HIS A 18 -16.27 -22.28 -10.70
N HIS A 19 -17.03 -21.67 -9.80
CA HIS A 19 -18.40 -21.24 -10.06
C HIS A 19 -18.44 -20.05 -11.05
N LEU A 20 -17.53 -19.09 -10.90
CA LEU A 20 -17.44 -17.89 -11.76
C LEU A 20 -16.93 -18.19 -13.19
N HIS A 21 -16.23 -19.31 -13.40
CA HIS A 21 -15.76 -19.76 -14.71
C HIS A 21 -16.14 -21.21 -15.02
N PRO A 22 -17.43 -21.49 -15.31
CA PRO A 22 -17.93 -22.84 -15.54
C PRO A 22 -17.22 -23.57 -16.69
N SER A 23 -16.80 -22.83 -17.72
CA SER A 23 -16.17 -23.36 -18.93
C SER A 23 -14.75 -23.93 -18.73
N ARG A 24 -14.15 -23.76 -17.54
CA ARG A 24 -12.84 -24.35 -17.18
C ARG A 24 -12.95 -25.68 -16.43
N ARG A 25 -14.16 -26.24 -16.27
CA ARG A 25 -14.36 -27.56 -15.62
C ARG A 25 -13.72 -28.75 -16.36
N THR A 26 -13.29 -28.58 -17.61
CA THR A 26 -12.81 -29.69 -18.45
C THR A 26 -11.32 -30.02 -18.27
N THR A 27 -10.57 -29.30 -17.44
CA THR A 27 -9.23 -29.72 -17.05
C THR A 27 -9.09 -29.63 -15.53
N LEU A 28 -8.94 -30.78 -14.87
CA LEU A 28 -8.45 -30.90 -13.49
C LEU A 28 -6.99 -30.41 -13.47
N SER A 29 -6.79 -29.11 -13.56
CA SER A 29 -5.48 -28.50 -13.39
C SER A 29 -5.31 -28.10 -11.94
N SER A 30 -4.23 -28.55 -11.32
CA SER A 30 -3.76 -28.09 -10.00
C SER A 30 -3.32 -26.61 -10.00
N ALA A 31 -3.42 -25.93 -11.15
CA ALA A 31 -3.08 -24.53 -11.29
C ALA A 31 -4.05 -23.64 -10.51
N SER A 32 -3.51 -22.61 -9.88
CA SER A 32 -4.29 -21.59 -9.19
C SER A 32 -5.28 -20.91 -10.15
N PRO A 33 -6.50 -20.61 -9.70
CA PRO A 33 -7.49 -19.93 -10.53
C PRO A 33 -6.92 -18.60 -11.05
N SER A 34 -7.02 -18.39 -12.35
CA SER A 34 -6.50 -17.20 -13.04
C SER A 34 -7.60 -16.49 -13.81
N LEU A 35 -7.55 -15.16 -13.79
CA LEU A 35 -8.48 -14.34 -14.55
C LEU A 35 -8.28 -14.55 -16.06
N PRO A 36 -9.36 -14.61 -16.85
CA PRO A 36 -9.32 -15.12 -18.22
C PRO A 36 -8.64 -14.15 -19.20
N GLY A 37 -8.88 -12.84 -19.07
CA GLY A 37 -8.34 -11.87 -20.01
C GLY A 37 -7.05 -11.20 -19.52
N LYS A 38 -6.35 -10.57 -20.47
CA LYS A 38 -5.12 -9.81 -20.21
C LYS A 38 -5.41 -8.61 -19.30
N MET A 39 -6.57 -7.99 -19.47
CA MET A 39 -6.99 -6.77 -18.76
C MET A 39 -7.32 -7.03 -17.31
N GLU A 40 -8.05 -8.09 -17.05
CA GLU A 40 -8.45 -8.53 -15.71
C GLU A 40 -7.21 -8.94 -14.92
N ARG A 41 -6.27 -9.66 -15.56
CA ARG A 41 -4.98 -10.02 -14.92
C ARG A 41 -4.14 -8.79 -14.59
N PHE A 42 -4.06 -7.81 -15.48
CA PHE A 42 -3.35 -6.55 -15.19
C PHE A 42 -4.02 -5.80 -14.04
N THR A 43 -5.34 -5.64 -14.10
CA THR A 43 -6.14 -4.95 -13.08
C THR A 43 -5.98 -5.62 -11.72
N ALA A 44 -6.05 -6.94 -11.65
CA ALA A 44 -5.79 -7.69 -10.43
C ALA A 44 -4.36 -7.48 -9.91
N SER A 45 -3.34 -7.42 -10.79
CA SER A 45 -1.96 -7.10 -10.39
C SER A 45 -1.87 -5.71 -9.75
N MET A 46 -2.59 -4.72 -10.27
CA MET A 46 -2.65 -3.38 -9.66
C MET A 46 -3.30 -3.42 -8.28
N TYR A 47 -4.43 -4.10 -8.12
CA TYR A 47 -5.07 -4.28 -6.81
C TYR A 47 -4.18 -5.01 -5.81
N GLN A 48 -3.44 -6.03 -6.24
CA GLN A 48 -2.47 -6.72 -5.39
C GLN A 48 -1.35 -5.78 -4.92
N LYS A 49 -0.81 -4.93 -5.81
CA LYS A 49 0.22 -3.94 -5.45
C LYS A 49 -0.33 -2.87 -4.49
N MET A 50 -1.55 -2.37 -4.75
CA MET A 50 -2.24 -1.42 -3.86
C MET A 50 -2.46 -2.02 -2.48
N TYR A 51 -2.95 -3.25 -2.41
CA TYR A 51 -3.17 -3.96 -1.15
C TYR A 51 -1.88 -4.10 -0.36
N LYS A 52 -0.80 -4.61 -0.99
CA LYS A 52 0.50 -4.77 -0.32
C LYS A 52 1.05 -3.45 0.18
N SER A 53 0.91 -2.38 -0.60
CA SER A 53 1.34 -1.05 -0.21
C SER A 53 0.52 -0.52 0.97
N SER A 54 -0.81 -0.67 0.93
CA SER A 54 -1.69 -0.29 2.03
C SER A 54 -1.40 -1.09 3.30
N ALA A 55 -1.16 -2.39 3.16
CA ALA A 55 -0.79 -3.27 4.27
C ALA A 55 0.51 -2.81 4.93
N LEU A 56 1.54 -2.46 4.15
CA LEU A 56 2.77 -1.88 4.70
C LEU A 56 2.52 -0.58 5.48
N ALA A 57 1.64 0.30 4.99
CA ALA A 57 1.26 1.51 5.70
C ALA A 57 0.58 1.19 7.03
N VAL A 58 -0.41 0.29 7.05
CA VAL A 58 -1.13 -0.13 8.26
C VAL A 58 -0.18 -0.73 9.28
N ARG A 59 0.76 -1.59 8.84
CA ARG A 59 1.76 -2.20 9.73
C ARG A 59 2.69 -1.15 10.34
N ALA A 60 3.16 -0.20 9.54
CA ALA A 60 3.99 0.90 10.02
C ALA A 60 3.21 1.75 11.04
N LEU A 61 1.96 2.12 10.75
CA LEU A 61 1.12 2.89 11.67
C LEU A 61 0.82 2.13 12.97
N ASN A 62 0.66 0.81 12.92
CA ASN A 62 0.51 0.01 14.14
C ASN A 62 1.76 0.05 15.02
N VAL A 63 2.95 -0.05 14.42
CA VAL A 63 4.23 0.10 15.14
C VAL A 63 4.34 1.50 15.74
N THR A 64 4.02 2.55 14.96
CA THR A 64 3.99 3.93 15.47
C THR A 64 3.06 4.07 16.66
N SER A 65 1.86 3.49 16.61
CA SER A 65 0.90 3.53 17.73
C SER A 65 1.48 2.91 19.02
N LEU A 66 2.13 1.74 18.91
CA LEU A 66 2.76 1.08 20.05
C LEU A 66 3.93 1.89 20.61
N LEU A 67 4.78 2.43 19.73
CA LEU A 67 5.92 3.27 20.12
C LEU A 67 5.46 4.56 20.80
N THR A 68 4.40 5.20 20.31
CA THR A 68 3.84 6.41 20.93
C THR A 68 3.22 6.12 22.30
N ALA A 69 2.57 4.97 22.49
CA ALA A 69 2.07 4.56 23.81
C ALA A 69 3.23 4.37 24.79
N TYR A 70 4.28 3.64 24.38
CA TYR A 70 5.48 3.44 25.20
C TYR A 70 6.20 4.77 25.50
N GLN A 71 6.27 5.68 24.53
CA GLN A 71 6.83 7.01 24.72
C GLN A 71 6.07 7.81 25.79
N ALA A 72 4.75 7.68 25.88
CA ALA A 72 3.95 8.36 26.89
C ALA A 72 4.28 7.85 28.30
N GLU A 73 4.46 6.53 28.48
CA GLU A 73 4.88 5.94 29.76
C GLU A 73 6.26 6.43 30.19
N LEU A 74 7.22 6.53 29.25
CA LEU A 74 8.56 7.05 29.53
C LEU A 74 8.56 8.53 29.92
N LEU A 75 7.69 9.33 29.29
CA LEU A 75 7.54 10.75 29.62
C LEU A 75 6.95 10.96 31.03
N GLU A 76 6.01 10.11 31.43
CA GLU A 76 5.46 10.11 32.79
C GLU A 76 6.53 9.73 33.82
N GLU A 77 7.28 8.65 33.56
CA GLU A 77 8.41 8.23 34.40
C GLU A 77 9.47 9.33 34.55
N LEU A 78 9.84 9.98 33.45
CA LEU A 78 10.79 11.10 33.48
C LEU A 78 10.25 12.26 34.32
N GLY A 79 8.95 12.58 34.22
CA GLY A 79 8.30 13.60 35.04
C GLY A 79 8.41 13.30 36.53
N MET A 80 8.10 12.07 36.95
CA MET A 80 8.22 11.64 38.36
C MET A 80 9.67 11.73 38.86
N GLN A 81 10.65 11.35 38.04
CA GLN A 81 12.06 11.43 38.40
C GLN A 81 12.58 12.87 38.54
N LEU A 82 12.08 13.78 37.69
CA LEU A 82 12.39 15.20 37.79
C LEU A 82 11.81 15.81 39.07
N ASP A 83 10.56 15.48 39.41
CA ASP A 83 9.94 15.92 40.67
C ASP A 83 10.69 15.40 41.90
N ALA A 84 11.21 14.17 41.82
CA ALA A 84 12.05 13.56 42.85
C ALA A 84 13.52 14.06 42.85
N SER A 85 13.89 14.97 41.95
CA SER A 85 15.27 15.46 41.77
C SER A 85 16.30 14.34 41.52
N ASN A 86 15.89 13.24 40.88
CA ASN A 86 16.73 12.08 40.56
C ASN A 86 16.53 11.63 39.09
N PRO A 87 16.88 12.48 38.11
CA PRO A 87 16.67 12.17 36.69
C PRO A 87 17.59 11.03 36.23
N ASN A 88 17.01 10.01 35.62
CA ASN A 88 17.76 8.95 34.95
C ASN A 88 17.98 9.33 33.47
N PRO A 89 19.23 9.62 33.04
CA PRO A 89 19.51 9.99 31.65
C PRO A 89 19.13 8.89 30.64
N MET A 90 19.06 7.62 31.07
CA MET A 90 18.66 6.52 30.20
C MET A 90 17.20 6.63 29.74
N VAL A 91 16.31 7.21 30.56
CA VAL A 91 14.90 7.41 30.18
C VAL A 91 14.81 8.45 29.05
N TRP A 92 15.61 9.51 29.14
CA TRP A 92 15.69 10.53 28.09
C TRP A 92 16.27 9.97 26.78
N GLU A 93 17.33 9.16 26.86
CA GLU A 93 17.91 8.50 25.69
C GLU A 93 16.88 7.59 25.01
N GLU A 94 16.12 6.81 25.78
CA GLU A 94 15.08 5.96 25.22
C GLU A 94 13.97 6.76 24.55
N ILE A 95 13.51 7.87 25.14
CA ILE A 95 12.54 8.79 24.51
C ILE A 95 13.06 9.30 23.16
N CYS A 96 14.35 9.66 23.07
CA CYS A 96 14.98 10.07 21.81
C CYS A 96 14.98 8.93 20.78
N ASN A 97 15.34 7.72 21.18
CA ASN A 97 15.34 6.53 20.32
C ASN A 97 13.94 6.23 19.77
N ILE A 98 12.93 6.24 20.64
CA ILE A 98 11.52 6.01 20.25
C ILE A 98 11.01 7.10 19.31
N THR A 99 11.41 8.36 19.53
CA THR A 99 11.07 9.47 18.62
C THR A 99 11.63 9.25 17.22
N ASP A 100 12.90 8.89 17.11
CA ASP A 100 13.56 8.61 15.83
C ASP A 100 12.94 7.40 15.11
N LEU A 101 12.63 6.33 15.84
CA LEU A 101 11.88 5.18 15.31
C LEU A 101 10.49 5.58 14.80
N ASN A 102 9.77 6.43 15.54
CA ASN A 102 8.46 6.95 15.12
C ASN A 102 8.54 7.77 13.84
N LEU A 103 9.56 8.62 13.69
CA LEU A 103 9.78 9.40 12.47
C LEU A 103 10.07 8.51 11.26
N ARG A 104 10.96 7.52 11.41
CA ARG A 104 11.29 6.58 10.32
C ARG A 104 10.09 5.74 9.91
N THR A 105 9.34 5.25 10.89
CA THR A 105 8.18 4.39 10.65
C THR A 105 7.03 5.18 10.00
N SER A 106 6.77 6.40 10.48
CA SER A 106 5.79 7.32 9.89
C SER A 106 6.14 7.68 8.45
N ARG A 107 7.42 7.94 8.16
CA ARG A 107 7.89 8.16 6.78
C ARG A 107 7.61 6.95 5.88
N GLY A 108 7.87 5.72 6.37
CA GLY A 108 7.55 4.48 5.66
C GLY A 108 6.05 4.32 5.40
N ALA A 109 5.20 4.70 6.36
CA ALA A 109 3.74 4.72 6.20
C ALA A 109 3.31 5.69 5.10
N VAL A 110 3.79 6.94 5.14
CA VAL A 110 3.47 7.97 4.13
C VAL A 110 3.89 7.54 2.73
N GLN A 111 5.09 6.98 2.57
CA GLN A 111 5.55 6.45 1.28
C GLN A 111 4.66 5.33 0.76
N SER A 112 4.21 4.45 1.65
CA SER A 112 3.33 3.33 1.32
C SER A 112 1.91 3.79 0.95
N CYS A 113 1.40 4.83 1.61
CA CYS A 113 0.16 5.52 1.21
C CYS A 113 0.31 6.19 -0.16
N GLY A 114 1.39 6.94 -0.38
CA GLY A 114 1.66 7.61 -1.67
C GLY A 114 1.77 6.62 -2.83
N ARG A 115 2.41 5.46 -2.61
CA ARG A 115 2.44 4.38 -3.61
C ARG A 115 1.05 3.79 -3.88
N THR A 116 0.20 3.65 -2.86
CA THR A 116 -1.20 3.20 -3.06
C THR A 116 -1.97 4.20 -3.93
N MET A 117 -1.86 5.50 -3.65
CA MET A 117 -2.51 6.56 -4.43
C MET A 117 -1.98 6.63 -5.87
N ALA A 118 -0.66 6.51 -6.05
CA ALA A 118 -0.07 6.49 -7.40
C ALA A 118 -0.58 5.30 -8.23
N LEU A 119 -0.71 4.12 -7.60
CA LEU A 119 -1.26 2.93 -8.24
C LEU A 119 -2.74 3.08 -8.55
N SER A 120 -3.54 3.74 -7.72
CA SER A 120 -4.96 3.98 -8.04
C SER A 120 -5.11 4.91 -9.25
N VAL A 121 -4.32 5.98 -9.33
CA VAL A 121 -4.30 6.87 -10.51
C VAL A 121 -3.86 6.12 -11.76
N ALA A 122 -2.80 5.31 -11.69
CA ALA A 122 -2.34 4.51 -12.82
C ALA A 122 -3.40 3.47 -13.26
N GLY A 123 -4.11 2.86 -12.30
CA GLY A 123 -5.23 1.97 -12.58
C GLY A 123 -6.37 2.68 -13.31
N GLU A 124 -6.73 3.88 -12.85
CA GLU A 124 -7.77 4.69 -13.49
C GLU A 124 -7.37 5.17 -14.88
N ARG A 125 -6.13 5.66 -15.07
CA ARG A 125 -5.58 5.99 -16.39
C ARG A 125 -5.72 4.83 -17.36
N LEU A 126 -5.37 3.62 -16.91
CA LEU A 126 -5.51 2.45 -17.75
C LEU A 126 -6.97 2.21 -18.16
N LEU A 127 -7.92 2.28 -17.23
CA LEU A 127 -9.34 2.09 -17.53
C LEU A 127 -9.79 3.02 -18.67
N TRP A 128 -9.44 4.30 -18.59
CA TRP A 128 -9.76 5.29 -19.62
C TRP A 128 -9.02 5.03 -20.94
N LEU A 129 -7.72 4.73 -20.90
CA LEU A 129 -6.93 4.43 -22.09
C LEU A 129 -7.46 3.22 -22.85
N ASN A 130 -8.08 2.24 -22.18
CA ASN A 130 -8.67 1.09 -22.87
C ASN A 130 -9.91 1.41 -23.68
N LEU A 131 -10.60 2.51 -23.39
CA LEU A 131 -11.73 2.99 -24.18
C LEU A 131 -11.28 3.77 -25.42
N SER A 132 -10.00 4.11 -25.50
CA SER A 132 -9.43 4.88 -26.60
C SER A 132 -8.94 3.99 -27.75
N SER A 133 -8.87 4.57 -28.95
CA SER A 133 -8.25 3.96 -30.14
C SER A 133 -6.72 4.06 -30.17
N ILE A 134 -6.10 4.49 -29.05
CA ILE A 134 -4.65 4.69 -28.93
C ILE A 134 -3.93 3.33 -29.00
N GLY A 135 -2.75 3.30 -29.61
CA GLY A 135 -1.93 2.08 -29.70
C GLY A 135 -1.34 1.66 -28.36
N ASP A 136 -1.12 0.37 -28.14
CA ASP A 136 -0.56 -0.17 -26.87
C ASP A 136 0.78 0.50 -26.47
N ARG A 137 1.59 0.89 -27.46
CA ARG A 137 2.86 1.60 -27.22
C ARG A 137 2.63 3.01 -26.65
N GLU A 138 1.71 3.77 -27.24
CA GLU A 138 1.39 5.13 -26.79
C GLU A 138 0.68 5.11 -25.42
N LYS A 139 -0.18 4.11 -25.16
CA LYS A 139 -0.78 3.91 -23.83
C LYS A 139 0.28 3.79 -22.73
N LEU A 140 1.42 3.15 -23.03
CA LEU A 140 2.50 2.96 -22.08
C LEU A 140 3.14 4.30 -21.67
N ASP A 141 3.25 5.26 -22.59
CA ASP A 141 3.78 6.59 -22.30
C ASP A 141 2.86 7.35 -21.33
N PHE A 142 1.54 7.26 -21.51
CA PHE A 142 0.56 7.86 -20.59
C PHE A 142 0.54 7.18 -19.21
N LEU A 143 0.74 5.87 -19.15
CA LEU A 143 0.80 5.13 -17.88
C LEU A 143 2.07 5.44 -17.08
N ASN A 144 3.17 5.71 -17.77
CA ASN A 144 4.47 6.03 -17.15
C ASN A 144 4.66 7.52 -16.86
N ALA A 145 3.76 8.38 -17.36
CA ALA A 145 3.80 9.79 -17.06
C ALA A 145 3.73 10.04 -15.54
N PRO A 146 4.47 11.03 -15.00
CA PRO A 146 4.37 11.40 -13.59
C PRO A 146 2.91 11.60 -13.14
N VAL A 147 2.63 11.28 -11.87
CA VAL A 147 1.35 11.57 -11.25
C VAL A 147 1.36 13.04 -10.82
N ASP A 148 0.55 13.86 -11.48
CA ASP A 148 0.24 15.23 -11.07
C ASP A 148 -0.99 15.17 -10.14
N SER A 149 -0.92 15.82 -8.98
CA SER A 149 -2.00 15.83 -7.98
C SER A 149 -3.27 16.53 -8.47
N CYS A 150 -3.18 17.35 -9.50
CA CYS A 150 -4.33 18.11 -10.02
C CYS A 150 -5.02 17.45 -11.21
N ARG A 151 -4.39 16.48 -11.91
CA ARG A 151 -4.92 15.94 -13.18
C ARG A 151 -4.58 14.47 -13.40
N LEU A 152 -5.58 13.75 -13.90
CA LEU A 152 -5.46 12.34 -14.28
C LEU A 152 -4.56 12.10 -15.49
N SER A 153 -4.32 13.09 -16.36
CA SER A 153 -3.31 13.04 -17.42
C SER A 153 -2.82 14.45 -17.76
N THR A 154 -1.57 14.56 -18.22
CA THR A 154 -1.11 15.77 -18.90
C THR A 154 -1.86 15.89 -20.23
N SER A 155 -2.45 17.06 -20.49
CA SER A 155 -3.36 17.24 -21.61
C SER A 155 -2.68 16.99 -22.95
N VAL A 156 -3.33 16.18 -23.82
CA VAL A 156 -2.96 15.96 -25.23
C VAL A 156 -3.02 17.28 -26.06
N SER A 157 -3.60 18.35 -25.52
CA SER A 157 -3.78 19.63 -26.18
C SER A 157 -2.53 20.53 -26.27
N SER A 158 -1.33 20.06 -25.90
CA SER A 158 -0.09 20.85 -26.00
C SER A 158 0.87 20.43 -27.12
N GLN A 159 0.47 19.52 -28.01
CA GLN A 159 1.30 19.06 -29.14
C GLN A 159 0.58 19.17 -30.49
N ARG A 160 -0.27 20.19 -30.68
CA ARG A 160 -0.71 20.61 -32.02
C ARG A 160 -0.22 22.01 -32.32
#